data_AF-Q883N0-F1
#
_entry.id   AF-Q883N0-F1
#
_cell.length_a   1.000
_cell.length_b   1.000
_cell.length_c   1.000
_cell.angle_alpha   90.00
_cell.angle_beta   90.00
_cell.angle_gamma   90.00
#
_symmetry.space_group_name_H-M   'P 1'
#
loop_
_entity.id
_entity.type
_entity.pdbx_description
1 polymer ?
#
loop_
_entity_poly.entity_id
_entity_poly.type
_entity_poly.pdbx_seq_one_letter_code
_entity_poly.pdbx_strand_id
1 'polypeptide(L)'
;MTTAATLKKVSKHRRTCKNPTCKTKFSTTDSRKLFCRPECKILKSNGSRKRKSTYDIPKTNHFLIYIAKEVERAGTLQVLDHLVGSIEALKALYSVVRNRLVANVLTGSKVSKDGKRSDPFHVAHIAPTRHQQVLGMLCADNLIVIPAALNRFHSNTHTNKAGVFMYRTELKLCNTVLSTDKDILERAIAYIGLDVITEFCREVKLTPSQRAAALKKLGSVVDHEDESHAPFITLLNDPKATTPQLNAAIETIQCKAQFKPLMRGTKLSESAMLIQELIRHAAFRPELEDYATIAKSYTKDGLHHNTLSQDSQATLSKLLHGYLEGEILEEVEELLYDLRLPVRAADARAEHLAKIRAAEAAQDHARTLANQRAAIDFLAWSEGTGTLNSGAATALAKIVRIVPESGSILPNGEVAF
;
A
#
# COMPACT_ATOMS: atom_id res chain seq x y z
N MET A 1 25.70 -28.28 76.83
CA MET A 1 25.51 -29.37 75.86
C MET A 1 25.33 -28.77 74.49
N THR A 2 26.37 -28.80 73.66
CA THR A 2 26.36 -28.30 72.27
C THR A 2 26.64 -29.49 71.36
N THR A 3 25.62 -29.90 70.61
CA THR A 3 25.68 -30.99 69.65
C THR A 3 26.47 -30.55 68.41
N ALA A 4 27.54 -31.28 68.09
CA ALA A 4 28.33 -31.07 66.88
C ALA A 4 27.56 -31.55 65.65
N ALA A 5 27.22 -30.63 64.74
CA ALA A 5 26.59 -30.94 63.47
C ALA A 5 27.58 -31.63 62.53
N THR A 6 27.25 -32.84 62.07
CA THR A 6 28.00 -33.59 61.06
C THR A 6 27.86 -32.94 59.68
N LEU A 7 28.97 -32.42 59.15
CA LEU A 7 29.03 -31.82 57.81
C LEU A 7 28.83 -32.90 56.73
N LYS A 8 27.72 -32.83 56.00
CA LYS A 8 27.44 -33.69 54.83
C LYS A 8 28.50 -33.46 53.74
N LYS A 9 29.15 -34.53 53.29
CA LYS A 9 30.09 -34.51 52.14
C LYS A 9 29.34 -34.09 50.87
N VAL A 10 29.75 -32.96 50.29
CA VAL A 10 29.22 -32.48 49.00
C VAL A 10 29.80 -33.36 47.87
N SER A 11 28.94 -33.97 47.06
CA SER A 11 29.37 -34.79 45.94
C SER A 11 30.00 -33.92 44.84
N LYS A 12 31.12 -34.39 44.29
CA LYS A 12 31.83 -33.72 43.19
C LYS A 12 31.56 -34.46 41.89
N HIS A 13 31.02 -33.77 40.89
CA HIS A 13 30.85 -34.28 39.54
C HIS A 13 32.08 -33.98 38.70
N ARG A 14 32.54 -34.93 37.87
CA ARG A 14 33.55 -34.72 36.83
C ARG A 14 32.85 -34.56 35.48
N ARG A 15 33.16 -33.50 34.74
CA ARG A 15 32.54 -33.14 33.46
C ARG A 15 33.56 -32.66 32.45
N THR A 16 33.24 -32.73 31.18
CA THR A 16 34.05 -32.15 30.09
C THR A 16 33.39 -30.85 29.62
N CYS A 17 34.17 -29.79 29.44
CA CYS A 17 33.67 -28.50 29.00
C CYS A 17 32.98 -28.61 27.63
N LYS A 18 31.74 -28.11 27.51
CA LYS A 18 30.97 -28.12 26.26
C LYS A 18 31.40 -27.06 25.24
N ASN A 19 32.48 -26.31 25.48
CA ASN A 19 33.09 -25.41 24.51
C ASN A 19 33.98 -26.22 23.54
N PRO A 20 33.72 -26.21 22.22
CA PRO A 20 34.45 -27.02 21.24
C PRO A 20 35.96 -26.75 21.19
N THR A 21 36.41 -25.56 21.58
CA THR A 21 37.85 -25.21 21.59
C THR A 21 38.56 -25.60 22.87
N CYS A 22 37.84 -25.67 24.00
CA CYS A 22 38.45 -25.91 25.31
C CYS A 22 38.49 -27.40 25.66
N LYS A 23 37.36 -28.12 25.53
CA LYS A 23 37.20 -29.56 25.84
C LYS A 23 37.89 -30.08 27.13
N THR A 24 38.27 -29.20 28.07
CA THR A 24 38.96 -29.58 29.30
C THR A 24 38.02 -30.31 30.25
N LYS A 25 38.53 -31.36 30.91
CA LYS A 25 37.84 -32.02 32.02
C LYS A 25 37.93 -31.13 33.27
N PHE A 26 36.83 -30.92 33.98
CA PHE A 26 36.75 -30.11 35.19
C PHE A 26 35.82 -30.77 36.22
N SER A 27 36.00 -30.42 37.50
CA SER A 27 35.13 -30.89 38.59
C SER A 27 34.25 -29.77 39.11
N THR A 28 33.02 -30.10 39.48
CA THR A 28 32.00 -29.14 39.96
C THR A 28 31.10 -29.82 40.98
N THR A 29 30.66 -29.08 41.99
CA THR A 29 29.62 -29.51 42.93
C THR A 29 28.22 -29.32 42.35
N ASP A 30 28.07 -28.44 41.36
CA ASP A 30 26.82 -28.20 40.64
C ASP A 30 26.69 -29.15 39.44
N SER A 31 25.63 -29.96 39.44
CA SER A 31 25.27 -30.89 38.37
C SER A 31 24.75 -30.19 37.10
N ARG A 32 24.44 -28.89 37.14
CA ARG A 32 23.99 -28.13 35.96
C ARG A 32 25.13 -27.41 35.26
N LYS A 33 26.31 -27.32 35.87
CA LYS A 33 27.46 -26.62 35.27
C LYS A 33 28.02 -27.39 34.06
N LEU A 34 28.00 -26.73 32.90
CA LEU A 34 28.42 -27.31 31.60
C LEU A 34 29.77 -26.78 31.08
N PHE A 35 30.30 -25.72 31.69
CA PHE A 35 31.50 -25.03 31.25
C PHE A 35 32.51 -24.93 32.40
N CYS A 36 33.79 -25.15 32.08
CA CYS A 36 34.85 -25.03 33.06
C CYS A 36 35.02 -23.60 33.58
N ARG A 37 34.82 -22.60 32.70
CA ARG A 37 34.99 -21.16 32.99
C ARG A 37 33.82 -20.33 32.43
N PRO A 38 33.51 -19.16 33.03
CA PRO A 38 32.54 -18.21 32.48
C PRO A 38 32.88 -17.79 31.04
N GLU A 39 34.16 -17.59 30.74
CA GLU A 39 34.66 -17.29 29.39
C GLU A 39 34.24 -18.34 28.37
N CYS A 40 34.31 -19.63 28.72
CA CYS A 40 33.87 -20.72 27.82
C CYS A 40 32.36 -20.72 27.58
N LYS A 41 31.57 -20.23 28.54
CA LYS A 41 30.12 -20.02 28.36
C LYS A 41 29.89 -18.86 27.39
N ILE A 42 30.60 -17.75 27.56
CA ILE A 42 30.51 -16.55 26.71
C ILE A 42 30.96 -16.85 25.27
N LEU A 43 32.09 -17.54 25.09
CA LEU A 43 32.62 -17.92 23.77
C LEU A 43 31.65 -18.83 23.02
N LYS A 44 31.03 -19.79 23.71
CA LYS A 44 30.01 -20.63 23.09
C LYS A 44 28.72 -19.86 22.77
N SER A 45 28.25 -19.00 23.67
CA SER A 45 27.06 -18.17 23.42
C SER A 45 27.28 -17.17 22.28
N ASN A 46 28.49 -16.62 22.16
CA ASN A 46 28.86 -15.72 21.07
C ASN A 46 29.03 -16.49 19.76
N GLY A 47 29.59 -17.70 19.80
CA GLY A 47 29.64 -18.61 18.65
C GLY A 47 28.26 -19.03 18.14
N SER A 48 27.29 -19.25 19.03
CA SER A 48 25.90 -19.53 18.64
C SER A 48 25.13 -18.28 18.18
N ARG A 49 25.42 -17.09 18.73
CA ARG A 49 24.81 -15.82 18.29
C ARG A 49 25.29 -15.36 16.91
N LYS A 50 26.44 -15.84 16.43
CA LYS A 50 26.94 -15.56 15.07
C LYS A 50 26.14 -16.24 13.95
N ARG A 51 25.21 -17.15 14.26
CA ARG A 51 24.17 -17.56 13.31
C ARG A 51 22.98 -16.61 13.38
N LYS A 52 23.20 -15.31 13.13
CA LYS A 52 22.11 -14.52 12.54
C LYS A 52 21.86 -15.20 11.20
N SER A 53 20.69 -15.80 11.03
CA SER A 53 20.23 -16.25 9.72
C SER A 53 20.53 -15.13 8.74
N THR A 54 21.51 -15.33 7.85
CA THR A 54 21.79 -14.40 6.77
C THR A 54 20.53 -14.43 5.94
N TYR A 55 19.71 -13.40 6.09
CA TYR A 55 18.46 -13.32 5.34
C TYR A 55 18.87 -13.30 3.86
N ASP A 56 18.40 -14.30 3.12
CA ASP A 56 18.75 -14.44 1.71
C ASP A 56 17.96 -13.40 0.91
N ILE A 57 18.69 -12.53 0.21
CA ILE A 57 18.09 -11.46 -0.58
C ILE A 57 17.44 -12.11 -1.80
N PRO A 58 16.12 -11.96 -2.01
CA PRO A 58 15.43 -12.60 -3.13
C PRO A 58 15.75 -11.86 -4.44
N LYS A 59 16.93 -12.10 -5.03
CA LYS A 59 17.45 -11.42 -6.23
C LYS A 59 16.50 -11.44 -7.43
N THR A 60 15.63 -12.46 -7.51
CA THR A 60 14.63 -12.60 -8.56
C THR A 60 13.38 -11.76 -8.34
N ASN A 61 13.27 -11.01 -7.24
CA ASN A 61 12.15 -10.13 -6.97
C ASN A 61 12.09 -8.99 -8.00
N HIS A 62 10.88 -8.66 -8.45
CA HIS A 62 10.65 -7.63 -9.46
C HIS A 62 11.25 -6.27 -9.07
N PHE A 63 11.21 -5.88 -7.80
CA PHE A 63 11.74 -4.60 -7.32
C PHE A 63 13.26 -4.50 -7.48
N LEU A 64 13.99 -5.57 -7.13
CA LEU A 64 15.45 -5.60 -7.28
C LEU A 64 15.86 -5.61 -8.76
N ILE A 65 15.12 -6.35 -9.59
CA ILE A 65 15.31 -6.32 -11.06
C ILE A 65 15.01 -4.92 -11.61
N TYR A 66 13.99 -4.24 -11.08
CA TYR A 66 13.67 -2.87 -11.48
C TYR A 66 14.83 -1.91 -11.16
N ILE A 67 15.41 -1.98 -9.96
CA ILE A 67 16.61 -1.21 -9.61
C ILE A 67 17.75 -1.48 -10.60
N ALA A 68 18.07 -2.74 -10.86
CA ALA A 68 19.15 -3.11 -11.79
C ALA A 68 18.91 -2.53 -13.20
N LYS A 69 17.67 -2.57 -13.70
CA LYS A 69 17.31 -2.00 -15.01
C LYS A 69 17.42 -0.48 -15.05
N GLU A 70 17.06 0.21 -13.97
CA GLU A 70 17.21 1.68 -13.92
C GLU A 70 18.68 2.09 -13.82
N VAL A 71 19.51 1.31 -13.11
CA VAL A 71 20.97 1.48 -13.11
C VAL A 71 21.56 1.28 -14.50
N GLU A 72 21.18 0.20 -15.19
CA GLU A 72 21.58 -0.07 -16.57
C GLU A 72 21.16 1.08 -17.50
N ARG A 73 19.92 1.57 -17.36
CA ARG A 73 19.40 2.71 -18.14
C ARG A 73 20.15 4.01 -17.85
N ALA A 74 20.54 4.26 -16.60
CA ALA A 74 21.30 5.43 -16.19
C ALA A 74 22.74 5.40 -16.71
N GLY A 75 23.33 4.20 -16.82
CA GLY A 75 24.74 3.98 -17.13
C GLY A 75 25.68 4.26 -15.95
N THR A 76 25.15 4.37 -14.72
CA THR A 76 25.92 4.65 -13.50
C THR A 76 25.17 4.20 -12.25
N LEU A 77 25.91 3.74 -11.23
CA LEU A 77 25.37 3.42 -9.91
C LEU A 77 24.91 4.67 -9.14
N GLN A 78 25.40 5.87 -9.50
CA GLN A 78 25.07 7.11 -8.80
C GLN A 78 23.60 7.51 -8.90
N VAL A 79 22.84 6.91 -9.82
CA VAL A 79 21.38 7.03 -9.84
C VAL A 79 20.74 6.61 -8.50
N LEU A 80 21.45 5.81 -7.69
CA LEU A 80 21.03 5.30 -6.40
C LEU A 80 21.49 6.13 -5.20
N ASP A 81 22.15 7.30 -5.37
CA ASP A 81 22.78 8.02 -4.25
C ASP A 81 21.81 8.34 -3.11
N HIS A 82 20.54 8.63 -3.42
CA HIS A 82 19.49 8.87 -2.40
C HIS A 82 19.07 7.62 -1.60
N LEU A 83 19.44 6.43 -2.06
CA LEU A 83 19.11 5.16 -1.40
C LEU A 83 20.24 4.66 -0.50
N VAL A 84 21.46 5.18 -0.69
CA VAL A 84 22.65 4.73 0.05
C VAL A 84 22.45 4.98 1.55
N GLY A 85 22.54 3.92 2.35
CA GLY A 85 22.39 4.02 3.80
C GLY A 85 20.96 4.24 4.32
N SER A 86 19.95 4.37 3.46
CA SER A 86 18.58 4.73 3.88
C SER A 86 17.55 3.65 3.57
N ILE A 87 17.07 2.98 4.62
CA ILE A 87 15.98 1.99 4.53
C ILE A 87 14.65 2.67 4.20
N GLU A 88 14.42 3.88 4.72
CA GLU A 88 13.19 4.63 4.50
C GLU A 88 13.06 5.06 3.04
N ALA A 89 14.15 5.51 2.42
CA ALA A 89 14.16 5.85 1.00
C ALA A 89 13.86 4.62 0.12
N LEU A 90 14.41 3.44 0.47
CA LEU A 90 14.07 2.18 -0.20
C LEU A 90 12.61 1.79 -0.04
N LYS A 91 12.02 1.97 1.16
CA LYS A 91 10.59 1.73 1.40
C LYS A 91 9.71 2.67 0.57
N ALA A 92 10.07 3.95 0.51
CA ALA A 92 9.35 4.93 -0.29
C ALA A 92 9.40 4.55 -1.79
N LEU A 93 10.59 4.23 -2.30
CA LEU A 93 10.77 3.77 -3.67
C LEU A 93 9.99 2.47 -3.96
N TYR A 94 10.04 1.51 -3.04
CA TYR A 94 9.28 0.26 -3.14
C TYR A 94 7.77 0.51 -3.20
N SER A 95 7.27 1.46 -2.40
CA SER A 95 5.86 1.85 -2.43
C SER A 95 5.44 2.35 -3.81
N VAL A 96 6.23 3.20 -4.48
CA VAL A 96 5.93 3.69 -5.84
C VAL A 96 5.86 2.53 -6.84
N VAL A 97 6.87 1.65 -6.84
CA VAL A 97 6.92 0.50 -7.75
C VAL A 97 5.76 -0.47 -7.48
N ARG A 98 5.44 -0.70 -6.21
CA ARG A 98 4.30 -1.52 -5.79
C ARG A 98 2.98 -0.90 -6.23
N ASN A 99 2.79 0.40 -6.05
CA ASN A 99 1.57 1.11 -6.46
C ASN A 99 1.32 0.95 -7.96
N ARG A 100 2.35 1.09 -8.80
CA ARG A 100 2.26 0.79 -10.24
C ARG A 100 1.83 -0.65 -10.52
N LEU A 101 2.41 -1.64 -9.82
CA LEU A 101 2.02 -3.04 -10.01
C LEU A 101 0.56 -3.28 -9.62
N VAL A 102 0.11 -2.73 -8.49
CA VAL A 102 -1.29 -2.83 -8.04
C VAL A 102 -2.22 -2.19 -9.06
N ALA A 103 -1.89 -0.99 -9.53
CA ALA A 103 -2.66 -0.29 -10.56
C ALA A 103 -2.82 -1.10 -11.85
N ASN A 104 -1.72 -1.68 -12.35
CA ASN A 104 -1.75 -2.51 -13.55
C ASN A 104 -2.55 -3.81 -13.35
N VAL A 105 -2.55 -4.37 -12.13
CA VAL A 105 -3.39 -5.53 -11.80
C VAL A 105 -4.88 -5.16 -11.77
N LEU A 106 -5.24 -4.01 -11.19
CA LEU A 106 -6.64 -3.56 -11.08
C LEU A 106 -7.24 -3.17 -12.43
N THR A 107 -6.47 -2.51 -13.29
CA THR A 107 -6.96 -2.05 -14.60
C THR A 107 -6.85 -3.13 -15.67
N GLY A 108 -5.90 -4.06 -15.50
CA GLY A 108 -5.61 -5.14 -16.43
C GLY A 108 -4.64 -4.71 -17.54
N SER A 109 -3.54 -5.44 -17.67
CA SER A 109 -2.61 -5.29 -18.79
C SER A 109 -3.22 -5.82 -20.08
N LYS A 110 -3.04 -5.09 -21.19
CA LYS A 110 -3.45 -5.57 -22.51
C LYS A 110 -2.33 -6.39 -23.12
N VAL A 111 -2.63 -7.57 -23.65
CA VAL A 111 -1.68 -8.41 -24.39
C VAL A 111 -2.02 -8.28 -25.87
N SER A 112 -1.05 -7.86 -26.69
CA SER A 112 -1.24 -7.79 -28.15
C SER A 112 -1.35 -9.20 -28.76
N LYS A 113 -1.77 -9.29 -30.03
CA LYS A 113 -1.81 -10.55 -30.79
C LYS A 113 -0.42 -11.22 -30.84
N ASP A 114 0.65 -10.42 -30.84
CA ASP A 114 2.05 -10.89 -30.83
C ASP A 114 2.55 -11.31 -29.44
N GLY A 115 1.67 -11.38 -28.44
CA GLY A 115 2.01 -11.73 -27.07
C GLY A 115 2.71 -10.62 -26.28
N LYS A 116 2.78 -9.39 -26.83
CA LYS A 116 3.44 -8.26 -26.14
C LYS A 116 2.49 -7.68 -25.10
N ARG A 117 2.92 -7.71 -23.84
CA ARG A 117 2.22 -7.07 -22.72
C ARG A 117 2.41 -5.55 -22.79
N SER A 118 1.30 -4.83 -22.72
CA SER A 118 1.25 -3.38 -22.57
C SER A 118 0.53 -3.03 -21.28
N ASP A 119 1.26 -2.37 -20.39
CA ASP A 119 0.76 -1.96 -19.09
C ASP A 119 0.12 -0.57 -19.20
N PRO A 120 -1.06 -0.34 -18.57
CA PRO A 120 -1.73 0.95 -18.62
C PRO A 120 -0.99 2.03 -17.85
N PHE A 121 -0.28 1.69 -16.78
CA PHE A 121 0.49 2.63 -15.97
C PHE A 121 1.98 2.31 -15.99
N HIS A 122 2.77 3.37 -16.12
CA HIS A 122 4.22 3.34 -16.05
C HIS A 122 4.71 4.14 -14.85
N VAL A 123 5.91 3.82 -14.37
CA VAL A 123 6.66 4.73 -13.52
C VAL A 123 7.43 5.67 -14.45
N ALA A 124 7.15 6.96 -14.36
CA ALA A 124 7.86 8.02 -15.08
C ALA A 124 8.78 8.75 -14.10
N HIS A 125 9.89 9.27 -14.64
CA HIS A 125 10.74 10.16 -13.88
C HIS A 125 10.34 11.60 -14.19
N ILE A 126 10.32 12.46 -13.18
CA ILE A 126 10.14 13.90 -13.34
C ILE A 126 11.38 14.49 -13.99
N ALA A 127 12.55 14.26 -13.39
CA ALA A 127 13.83 14.48 -14.04
C ALA A 127 14.27 13.17 -14.71
N PRO A 128 14.50 13.14 -16.03
CA PRO A 128 14.76 11.92 -16.78
C PRO A 128 16.09 11.25 -16.39
N THR A 129 16.08 9.92 -16.28
CA THR A 129 17.28 9.10 -16.06
C THR A 129 18.28 9.21 -17.21
N ARG A 130 17.77 9.34 -18.45
CA ARG A 130 18.58 9.42 -19.67
C ARG A 130 18.40 10.78 -20.33
N HIS A 131 19.22 11.74 -19.92
CA HIS A 131 19.30 13.08 -20.49
C HIS A 131 20.76 13.47 -20.74
N GLN A 132 20.99 14.46 -21.60
CA GLN A 132 22.35 14.86 -22.01
C GLN A 132 23.14 15.51 -20.88
N GLN A 133 22.48 16.34 -20.07
CA GLN A 133 23.14 17.17 -19.04
C GLN A 133 22.85 16.72 -17.61
N VAL A 134 21.70 16.08 -17.38
CA VAL A 134 21.24 15.70 -16.04
C VAL A 134 21.05 14.18 -15.94
N LEU A 135 21.10 13.69 -14.72
CA LEU A 135 20.75 12.34 -14.33
C LEU A 135 19.67 12.43 -13.26
N GLY A 136 18.44 12.08 -13.63
CA GLY A 136 17.37 11.91 -12.66
C GLY A 136 17.65 10.77 -11.69
N MET A 137 17.51 11.03 -10.39
CA MET A 137 17.78 10.07 -9.32
C MET A 137 16.65 9.05 -9.20
N LEU A 138 16.99 7.83 -8.78
CA LEU A 138 16.03 6.78 -8.51
C LEU A 138 15.53 6.89 -7.06
N CYS A 139 14.69 7.89 -6.79
CA CYS A 139 14.04 8.10 -5.50
C CYS A 139 12.53 8.34 -5.66
N ALA A 140 11.76 8.15 -4.59
CA ALA A 140 10.31 8.31 -4.64
C ALA A 140 9.86 9.73 -5.04
N ASP A 141 10.69 10.73 -4.74
CA ASP A 141 10.40 12.14 -4.98
C ASP A 141 10.59 12.52 -6.45
N ASN A 142 11.43 11.79 -7.18
CA ASN A 142 11.65 11.99 -8.61
C ASN A 142 10.77 11.09 -9.48
N LEU A 143 10.01 10.16 -8.89
CA LEU A 143 9.19 9.21 -9.62
C LEU A 143 7.71 9.53 -9.47
N ILE A 144 6.94 9.30 -10.54
CA ILE A 144 5.48 9.34 -10.54
C ILE A 144 4.90 8.12 -11.24
N VAL A 145 3.74 7.66 -10.81
CA VAL A 145 2.98 6.62 -11.52
C VAL A 145 1.94 7.28 -12.42
N ILE A 146 2.11 7.17 -13.74
CA ILE A 146 1.24 7.87 -14.70
C ILE A 146 0.76 6.94 -15.82
N PRO A 147 -0.33 7.30 -16.51
CA PRO A 147 -0.78 6.59 -17.70
C PRO A 147 0.34 6.46 -18.75
N ALA A 148 0.45 5.28 -19.35
CA ALA A 148 1.50 4.96 -20.32
C ALA A 148 1.46 5.86 -21.56
N ALA A 149 0.28 6.35 -21.95
CA ALA A 149 0.13 7.33 -23.03
C ALA A 149 0.81 8.65 -22.69
N LEU A 150 0.54 9.21 -21.51
CA LEU A 150 1.11 10.47 -21.03
C LEU A 150 2.63 10.37 -20.83
N ASN A 151 3.12 9.24 -20.29
CA ASN A 151 4.56 9.01 -20.17
C ASN A 151 5.28 9.01 -21.53
N ARG A 152 4.68 8.34 -22.53
CA ARG A 152 5.24 8.32 -23.89
C ARG A 152 5.25 9.70 -24.53
N PHE A 153 4.23 10.51 -24.26
CA PHE A 153 4.15 11.88 -24.74
C PHE A 153 5.22 12.78 -24.08
N HIS A 154 5.40 12.67 -22.77
CA HIS A 154 6.41 13.44 -22.03
C HIS A 154 7.86 13.06 -22.43
N SER A 155 8.10 11.79 -22.79
CA SER A 155 9.39 11.30 -23.27
C SER A 155 10.53 11.56 -22.25
N ASN A 156 11.75 11.86 -22.71
CA ASN A 156 12.89 12.22 -21.86
C ASN A 156 13.08 13.74 -21.75
N THR A 157 11.99 14.51 -21.74
CA THR A 157 12.08 15.97 -21.55
C THR A 157 12.39 16.32 -20.10
N HIS A 158 13.04 17.46 -19.88
CA HIS A 158 13.35 17.95 -18.53
C HIS A 158 13.11 19.44 -18.46
N THR A 159 12.30 19.88 -17.50
CA THR A 159 11.98 21.30 -17.29
C THR A 159 13.04 22.02 -16.45
N ASN A 160 13.99 21.31 -15.82
CA ASN A 160 14.94 21.84 -14.83
C ASN A 160 14.28 22.50 -13.59
N LYS A 161 12.98 22.29 -13.36
CA LYS A 161 12.21 22.98 -12.30
C LYS A 161 11.69 22.05 -11.22
N ALA A 162 11.60 20.75 -11.51
CA ALA A 162 11.16 19.75 -10.56
C ALA A 162 11.92 18.45 -10.74
N GLY A 163 11.71 17.53 -9.80
CA GLY A 163 12.40 16.25 -9.76
C GLY A 163 13.75 16.35 -9.07
N VAL A 164 14.26 15.21 -8.66
CA VAL A 164 15.55 15.09 -7.99
C VAL A 164 16.55 14.60 -9.01
N PHE A 165 17.59 15.39 -9.28
CA PHE A 165 18.61 15.08 -10.27
C PHE A 165 19.99 15.53 -9.83
N MET A 166 21.00 15.01 -10.52
CA MET A 166 22.38 15.48 -10.45
C MET A 166 22.89 15.83 -11.84
N TYR A 167 23.90 16.69 -11.95
CA TYR A 167 24.52 16.97 -13.24
C TYR A 167 25.45 15.84 -13.67
N ARG A 168 25.46 15.53 -14.97
CA ARG A 168 26.33 14.48 -15.50
C ARG A 168 27.83 14.81 -15.38
N THR A 169 28.17 16.09 -15.28
CA THR A 169 29.52 16.58 -15.01
C THR A 169 30.04 16.18 -13.62
N GLU A 170 29.14 15.86 -12.69
CA GLU A 170 29.48 15.45 -11.31
C GLU A 170 29.61 13.93 -11.16
N LEU A 171 29.49 13.19 -12.25
CA LEU A 171 29.57 11.73 -12.23
C LEU A 171 31.01 11.24 -12.00
N LYS A 172 31.12 10.27 -11.10
CA LYS A 172 32.35 9.56 -10.79
C LYS A 172 32.49 8.37 -11.73
N LEU A 173 33.58 8.37 -12.51
CA LEU A 173 33.89 7.33 -13.49
C LEU A 173 33.97 5.91 -12.89
N CYS A 174 34.34 5.78 -11.61
CA CYS A 174 34.39 4.48 -10.93
C CYS A 174 33.02 3.80 -10.80
N ASN A 175 31.94 4.57 -10.90
CA ASN A 175 30.57 4.09 -10.72
C ASN A 175 29.85 3.87 -12.06
N THR A 176 30.54 4.04 -13.19
CA THR A 176 29.99 3.79 -14.52
C THR A 176 29.61 2.32 -14.69
N VAL A 177 28.50 2.08 -15.39
CA VAL A 177 27.94 0.77 -15.70
C VAL A 177 27.87 0.63 -17.21
N LEU A 178 28.44 -0.45 -17.74
CA LEU A 178 28.41 -0.75 -19.17
C LEU A 178 27.23 -1.68 -19.46
N SER A 179 26.69 -1.61 -20.69
CA SER A 179 25.57 -2.47 -21.12
C SER A 179 25.91 -3.98 -21.16
N THR A 180 27.20 -4.33 -21.10
CA THR A 180 27.68 -5.72 -21.06
C THR A 180 27.87 -6.27 -19.65
N ASP A 181 27.64 -5.44 -18.61
CA ASP A 181 27.87 -5.85 -17.23
C ASP A 181 26.82 -6.88 -16.79
N LYS A 182 27.27 -8.07 -16.38
CA LYS A 182 26.38 -9.18 -15.98
C LYS A 182 25.94 -9.11 -14.52
N ASP A 183 26.64 -8.34 -13.69
CA ASP A 183 26.48 -8.30 -12.23
C ASP A 183 26.00 -6.93 -11.72
N ILE A 184 25.16 -6.24 -12.50
CA ILE A 184 24.65 -4.90 -12.18
C ILE A 184 23.90 -4.91 -10.85
N LEU A 185 23.13 -5.97 -10.57
CA LEU A 185 22.37 -6.09 -9.33
C LEU A 185 23.29 -6.23 -8.11
N GLU A 186 24.32 -7.06 -8.19
CA GLU A 186 25.33 -7.25 -7.14
C GLU A 186 26.06 -5.93 -6.86
N ARG A 187 26.44 -5.20 -7.91
CA ARG A 187 27.05 -3.88 -7.80
C ARG A 187 26.09 -2.88 -7.16
N ALA A 188 24.81 -2.88 -7.53
CA ALA A 188 23.79 -2.01 -6.94
C ALA A 188 23.56 -2.32 -5.45
N ILE A 189 23.51 -3.61 -5.06
CA ILE A 189 23.40 -4.03 -3.66
C ILE A 189 24.62 -3.58 -2.86
N ALA A 190 25.83 -3.76 -3.41
CA ALA A 190 27.05 -3.31 -2.77
C ALA A 190 27.10 -1.79 -2.63
N TYR A 191 26.63 -1.05 -3.64
CA TYR A 191 26.58 0.41 -3.65
C TYR A 191 25.63 0.98 -2.60
N ILE A 192 24.40 0.45 -2.51
CA ILE A 192 23.41 0.87 -1.52
C ILE A 192 23.84 0.46 -0.10
N GLY A 193 24.48 -0.70 0.02
CA GLY A 193 24.88 -1.32 1.27
C GLY A 193 24.16 -2.65 1.50
N LEU A 194 24.94 -3.73 1.66
CA LEU A 194 24.39 -5.07 1.85
C LEU A 194 23.49 -5.17 3.09
N ASP A 195 23.90 -4.56 4.19
CA ASP A 195 23.15 -4.56 5.45
C ASP A 195 21.81 -3.84 5.30
N VAL A 196 21.82 -2.69 4.61
CA VAL A 196 20.64 -1.85 4.34
C VAL A 196 19.61 -2.63 3.52
N ILE A 197 20.03 -3.26 2.41
CA ILE A 197 19.14 -4.07 1.57
C ILE A 197 18.59 -5.27 2.33
N THR A 198 19.44 -5.92 3.13
CA THR A 198 19.05 -7.11 3.91
C THR A 198 18.00 -6.75 4.98
N GLU A 199 18.18 -5.62 5.66
CA GLU A 199 17.21 -5.11 6.63
C GLU A 199 15.90 -4.69 5.95
N PHE A 200 15.98 -3.93 4.86
CA PHE A 200 14.84 -3.57 4.02
C PHE A 200 14.02 -4.81 3.59
N CYS A 201 14.68 -5.83 3.04
CA CYS A 201 13.99 -7.04 2.58
C CYS A 201 13.32 -7.79 3.74
N ARG A 202 13.94 -7.78 4.94
CA ARG A 202 13.36 -8.37 6.15
C ARG A 202 12.11 -7.62 6.59
N GLU A 203 12.15 -6.29 6.64
CA GLU A 203 11.03 -5.46 7.09
C GLU A 203 9.84 -5.51 6.14
N VAL A 204 10.10 -5.42 4.83
CA VAL A 204 9.07 -5.48 3.78
C VAL A 204 8.61 -6.92 3.50
N LYS A 205 9.32 -7.93 4.04
CA LYS A 205 9.09 -9.36 3.78
C LYS A 205 9.10 -9.66 2.28
N LEU A 206 10.15 -9.19 1.61
CA LEU A 206 10.29 -9.31 0.17
C LEU A 206 10.30 -10.80 -0.22
N THR A 207 9.50 -11.18 -1.21
CA THR A 207 9.39 -12.56 -1.69
C THR A 207 10.06 -12.72 -3.05
N PRO A 208 10.55 -13.91 -3.44
CA PRO A 208 10.99 -14.14 -4.81
C PRO A 208 9.86 -13.92 -5.82
N SER A 209 10.18 -13.70 -7.09
CA SER A 209 9.14 -13.56 -8.12
C SER A 209 8.24 -14.80 -8.20
N GLN A 210 6.99 -14.60 -8.61
CA GLN A 210 6.04 -15.70 -8.81
C GLN A 210 6.59 -16.78 -9.76
N ARG A 211 7.32 -16.37 -10.80
CA ARG A 211 7.99 -17.32 -11.71
C ARG A 211 9.04 -18.15 -11.00
N ALA A 212 9.94 -17.54 -10.21
CA ALA A 212 10.96 -18.26 -9.47
C ALA A 212 10.34 -19.19 -8.41
N ALA A 213 9.28 -18.75 -7.75
CA ALA A 213 8.52 -19.59 -6.82
C ALA A 213 7.84 -20.77 -7.54
N ALA A 214 7.26 -20.55 -8.72
CA ALA A 214 6.65 -21.60 -9.54
C ALA A 214 7.71 -22.60 -10.05
N LEU A 215 8.86 -22.14 -10.54
CA LEU A 215 9.97 -23.02 -10.94
C LEU A 215 10.47 -23.88 -9.78
N LYS A 216 10.68 -23.27 -8.60
CA LYS A 216 11.08 -24.00 -7.40
C LYS A 216 10.04 -25.05 -6.99
N LYS A 217 8.75 -24.69 -7.08
CA LYS A 217 7.65 -25.62 -6.75
C LYS A 217 7.55 -26.75 -7.78
N LEU A 218 7.64 -26.45 -9.07
CA LEU A 218 7.62 -27.44 -10.13
C LEU A 218 8.79 -28.42 -9.97
N GLY A 219 10.01 -27.93 -9.76
CA GLY A 219 11.18 -28.78 -9.52
C GLY A 219 11.10 -29.64 -8.25
N SER A 220 10.25 -29.29 -7.28
CA SER A 220 10.01 -30.15 -6.09
C SER A 220 8.95 -31.23 -6.29
N VAL A 221 8.18 -31.15 -7.38
CA VAL A 221 7.02 -32.01 -7.64
C VAL A 221 7.28 -32.92 -8.84
N VAL A 222 8.14 -32.50 -9.77
CA VAL A 222 8.57 -33.31 -10.91
C VAL A 222 9.45 -34.45 -10.42
N ASP A 223 9.02 -35.67 -10.71
CA ASP A 223 9.84 -36.88 -10.64
C ASP A 223 10.64 -37.04 -11.94
N HIS A 224 11.95 -37.21 -11.84
CA HIS A 224 12.84 -37.36 -12.99
C HIS A 224 12.84 -38.78 -13.58
N GLU A 225 12.35 -39.76 -12.82
CA GLU A 225 12.31 -41.17 -13.23
C GLU A 225 10.97 -41.55 -13.90
N ASP A 226 9.97 -40.67 -13.86
CA ASP A 226 8.67 -40.88 -14.47
C ASP A 226 8.63 -40.32 -15.90
N GLU A 227 8.43 -41.19 -16.90
CA GLU A 227 8.30 -40.80 -18.31
C GLU A 227 7.15 -39.82 -18.56
N SER A 228 6.08 -39.89 -17.74
CA SER A 228 4.94 -38.96 -17.84
C SER A 228 5.31 -37.52 -17.47
N HIS A 229 6.43 -37.32 -16.76
CA HIS A 229 6.95 -36.02 -16.36
C HIS A 229 7.98 -35.41 -17.32
N ALA A 230 8.42 -36.15 -18.34
CA ALA A 230 9.32 -35.65 -19.39
C ALA A 230 8.91 -34.26 -19.97
N PRO A 231 7.64 -33.98 -20.31
CA PRO A 231 7.25 -32.65 -20.81
C PRO A 231 7.35 -31.53 -19.76
N PHE A 232 7.33 -31.84 -18.47
CA PHE A 232 7.51 -30.85 -17.42
C PHE A 232 8.99 -30.58 -17.12
N ILE A 233 9.85 -31.57 -17.30
CA ILE A 233 11.31 -31.43 -17.22
C ILE A 233 11.83 -30.50 -18.33
N THR A 234 11.32 -30.66 -19.56
CA THR A 234 11.66 -29.74 -20.66
C THR A 234 11.19 -28.32 -20.38
N LEU A 235 9.98 -28.16 -19.83
CA LEU A 235 9.43 -26.86 -19.42
C LEU A 235 10.23 -26.21 -18.28
N LEU A 236 10.76 -27.01 -17.33
CA LEU A 236 11.60 -26.52 -16.23
C LEU A 236 12.90 -25.87 -16.73
N ASN A 237 13.44 -26.41 -17.82
CA ASN A 237 14.68 -25.93 -18.45
C ASN A 237 14.45 -24.83 -19.50
N ASP A 238 13.19 -24.53 -19.87
CA ASP A 238 12.89 -23.50 -20.86
C ASP A 238 12.98 -22.08 -20.26
N PRO A 239 13.94 -21.24 -20.70
CA PRO A 239 14.06 -19.87 -20.23
C PRO A 239 12.89 -18.98 -20.68
N LYS A 240 12.07 -19.41 -21.64
CA LYS A 240 10.89 -18.68 -22.15
C LYS A 240 9.58 -19.12 -21.50
N ALA A 241 9.58 -20.15 -20.65
CA ALA A 241 8.38 -20.63 -19.97
C ALA A 241 7.71 -19.52 -19.16
N THR A 242 6.42 -19.32 -19.41
CA THR A 242 5.59 -18.31 -18.76
C THR A 242 5.04 -18.81 -17.42
N THR A 243 4.79 -17.90 -16.47
CA THR A 243 4.22 -18.27 -15.16
C THR A 243 2.90 -19.06 -15.27
N PRO A 244 1.95 -18.73 -16.17
CA PRO A 244 0.74 -19.55 -16.35
C PRO A 244 1.04 -20.97 -16.82
N GLN A 245 2.00 -21.18 -17.73
CA GLN A 245 2.40 -22.53 -18.18
C GLN A 245 3.00 -23.34 -17.03
N LEU A 246 3.88 -22.72 -16.22
CA LEU A 246 4.47 -23.37 -15.05
C LEU A 246 3.41 -23.76 -14.02
N ASN A 247 2.43 -22.88 -13.78
CA ASN A 247 1.35 -23.18 -12.85
C ASN A 247 0.41 -24.26 -13.40
N ALA A 248 0.11 -24.26 -14.70
CA ALA A 248 -0.68 -25.32 -15.33
C ALA A 248 0.01 -26.68 -15.21
N ALA A 249 1.33 -26.75 -15.42
CA ALA A 249 2.11 -27.97 -15.20
C ALA A 249 2.01 -28.47 -13.75
N ILE A 250 2.14 -27.57 -12.77
CA ILE A 250 1.97 -27.91 -11.35
C ILE A 250 0.54 -28.42 -11.07
N GLU A 251 -0.48 -27.80 -11.65
CA GLU A 251 -1.88 -28.23 -11.51
C GLU A 251 -2.10 -29.64 -12.08
N THR A 252 -1.50 -29.94 -13.24
CA THR A 252 -1.58 -31.25 -13.88
C THR A 252 -0.93 -32.34 -13.02
N ILE A 253 0.28 -32.12 -12.50
CA ILE A 253 0.96 -33.13 -11.68
C ILE A 253 0.28 -33.31 -10.32
N GLN A 254 -0.19 -32.21 -9.71
CA GLN A 254 -0.79 -32.27 -8.37
C GLN A 254 -2.27 -32.66 -8.38
N CYS A 255 -2.90 -32.76 -9.56
CA CYS A 255 -4.35 -32.94 -9.73
C CYS A 255 -5.19 -31.97 -8.89
N LYS A 256 -4.65 -30.75 -8.66
CA LYS A 256 -5.26 -29.72 -7.82
C LYS A 256 -5.22 -28.39 -8.55
N ALA A 257 -6.39 -27.84 -8.86
CA ALA A 257 -6.50 -26.49 -9.40
C ALA A 257 -5.91 -25.50 -8.39
N GLN A 258 -5.00 -24.62 -8.84
CA GLN A 258 -4.54 -23.54 -8.00
C GLN A 258 -5.64 -22.48 -7.91
N PHE A 259 -5.82 -21.93 -6.70
CA PHE A 259 -6.71 -20.82 -6.49
C PHE A 259 -6.27 -19.64 -7.36
N LYS A 260 -7.12 -19.26 -8.32
CA LYS A 260 -6.95 -18.04 -9.11
C LYS A 260 -7.76 -16.95 -8.40
N PRO A 261 -7.12 -16.02 -7.66
CA PRO A 261 -7.86 -14.90 -7.09
C PRO A 261 -8.49 -14.11 -8.24
N LEU A 262 -9.82 -14.19 -8.38
CA LEU A 262 -10.56 -13.22 -9.17
C LEU A 262 -10.52 -11.90 -8.41
N MET A 263 -9.67 -10.98 -8.86
CA MET A 263 -9.70 -9.61 -8.38
C MET A 263 -10.98 -8.94 -8.92
N ARG A 264 -12.09 -9.10 -8.18
CA ARG A 264 -13.30 -8.29 -8.35
C ARG A 264 -13.03 -6.92 -7.73
N GLY A 265 -12.47 -6.00 -8.52
CA GLY A 265 -12.26 -4.62 -8.14
C GLY A 265 -12.74 -3.68 -9.23
N THR A 266 -13.23 -2.51 -8.85
CA THR A 266 -13.43 -1.42 -9.80
C THR A 266 -12.11 -1.08 -10.45
N LYS A 267 -12.11 -0.92 -11.79
CA LYS A 267 -10.91 -0.57 -12.53
C LYS A 267 -10.37 0.76 -12.02
N LEU A 268 -9.07 0.83 -11.78
CA LEU A 268 -8.43 2.08 -11.40
C LEU A 268 -8.45 3.04 -12.60
N SER A 269 -9.04 4.22 -12.42
CA SER A 269 -9.07 5.25 -13.45
C SER A 269 -7.72 5.98 -13.53
N GLU A 270 -7.40 6.47 -14.73
CA GLU A 270 -6.19 7.26 -14.98
C GLU A 270 -6.16 8.53 -14.12
N SER A 271 -7.29 9.23 -14.04
CA SER A 271 -7.47 10.40 -13.19
C SER A 271 -7.24 10.11 -11.70
N ALA A 272 -7.74 8.99 -11.18
CA ALA A 272 -7.56 8.64 -9.77
C ALA A 272 -6.09 8.38 -9.43
N MET A 273 -5.34 7.75 -10.35
CA MET A 273 -3.90 7.58 -10.18
C MET A 273 -3.17 8.93 -10.18
N LEU A 274 -3.48 9.81 -11.13
CA LEU A 274 -2.85 11.14 -11.18
C LEU A 274 -3.17 11.97 -9.92
N ILE A 275 -4.40 11.91 -9.42
CA ILE A 275 -4.79 12.58 -8.17
C ILE A 275 -4.04 11.99 -6.96
N GLN A 276 -3.89 10.67 -6.89
CA GLN A 276 -3.11 10.03 -5.83
C GLN A 276 -1.65 10.50 -5.86
N GLU A 277 -1.06 10.61 -7.05
CA GLU A 277 0.30 11.08 -7.22
C GLU A 277 0.43 12.59 -6.94
N LEU A 278 -0.58 13.41 -7.28
CA LEU A 278 -0.65 14.82 -6.88
C LEU A 278 -0.61 14.98 -5.36
N ILE A 279 -1.46 14.24 -4.64
CA ILE A 279 -1.51 14.28 -3.17
C ILE A 279 -0.16 13.83 -2.58
N ARG A 280 0.43 12.78 -3.15
CA ARG A 280 1.74 12.28 -2.69
C ARG A 280 2.85 13.30 -2.93
N HIS A 281 2.87 13.94 -4.10
CA HIS A 281 3.90 14.91 -4.49
C HIS A 281 3.81 16.24 -3.74
N ALA A 282 2.61 16.67 -3.37
CA ALA A 282 2.42 17.87 -2.58
C ALA A 282 3.12 17.83 -1.20
N ALA A 283 3.41 16.63 -0.67
CA ALA A 283 4.18 16.47 0.57
C ALA A 283 5.63 16.99 0.47
N PHE A 284 6.18 17.11 -0.72
CA PHE A 284 7.56 17.58 -0.97
C PHE A 284 7.65 18.70 -2.01
N ARG A 285 6.53 19.03 -2.68
CA ARG A 285 6.40 20.10 -3.68
C ARG A 285 5.29 21.07 -3.24
N PRO A 286 5.61 22.12 -2.46
CA PRO A 286 4.61 23.02 -1.88
C PRO A 286 3.78 23.76 -2.94
N GLU A 287 4.32 23.95 -4.14
CA GLU A 287 3.60 24.54 -5.27
C GLU A 287 2.41 23.70 -5.74
N LEU A 288 2.33 22.41 -5.33
CA LEU A 288 1.21 21.52 -5.64
C LEU A 288 0.15 21.47 -4.53
N GLU A 289 0.38 22.11 -3.38
CA GLU A 289 -0.45 21.91 -2.19
C GLU A 289 -1.88 22.44 -2.35
N ASP A 290 -2.09 23.53 -3.09
CA ASP A 290 -3.43 24.07 -3.34
C ASP A 290 -4.29 23.08 -4.14
N TYR A 291 -3.73 22.51 -5.21
CA TYR A 291 -4.36 21.46 -6.01
C TYR A 291 -4.62 20.21 -5.18
N ALA A 292 -3.64 19.80 -4.38
CA ALA A 292 -3.75 18.62 -3.52
C ALA A 292 -4.79 18.83 -2.42
N THR A 293 -4.96 20.04 -1.88
CA THR A 293 -5.97 20.36 -0.88
C THR A 293 -7.38 20.18 -1.45
N ILE A 294 -7.62 20.65 -2.68
CA ILE A 294 -8.89 20.40 -3.39
C ILE A 294 -9.10 18.90 -3.53
N ALA A 295 -8.08 18.15 -3.97
CA ALA A 295 -8.16 16.71 -4.12
C ALA A 295 -8.42 15.95 -2.80
N LYS A 296 -7.73 16.33 -1.72
CA LYS A 296 -7.89 15.77 -0.37
C LYS A 296 -9.32 15.94 0.16
N SER A 297 -10.03 17.01 -0.26
CA SER A 297 -11.39 17.29 0.22
C SER A 297 -12.40 16.20 -0.14
N TYR A 298 -12.21 15.51 -1.27
CA TYR A 298 -13.11 14.47 -1.77
C TYR A 298 -12.46 13.08 -1.85
N THR A 299 -11.21 12.89 -1.40
CA THR A 299 -10.50 11.59 -1.44
C THR A 299 -10.39 10.87 -0.10
N LYS A 300 -11.15 11.33 0.91
CA LYS A 300 -11.01 10.90 2.33
C LYS A 300 -11.08 9.39 2.58
N ASP A 301 -11.67 8.59 1.68
CA ASP A 301 -11.83 7.13 1.86
C ASP A 301 -11.21 6.28 0.74
N GLY A 302 -10.32 6.85 -0.10
CA GLY A 302 -9.56 6.12 -1.11
C GLY A 302 -9.83 6.56 -2.55
N LEU A 303 -9.74 5.61 -3.49
CA LEU A 303 -9.77 5.86 -4.93
C LEU A 303 -11.18 6.24 -5.41
N HIS A 304 -11.52 7.53 -5.37
CA HIS A 304 -12.75 8.01 -5.97
C HIS A 304 -12.62 8.06 -7.49
N HIS A 305 -13.63 7.54 -8.18
CA HIS A 305 -13.76 7.58 -9.64
C HIS A 305 -14.13 8.99 -10.12
N ASN A 306 -13.29 9.98 -9.87
CA ASN A 306 -13.42 11.24 -10.58
C ASN A 306 -12.81 11.08 -11.96
N THR A 307 -13.59 11.41 -12.97
CA THR A 307 -13.14 11.44 -14.36
C THR A 307 -12.72 12.87 -14.67
N LEU A 308 -11.42 13.16 -14.55
CA LEU A 308 -10.85 14.36 -15.15
C LEU A 308 -10.96 14.24 -16.67
N SER A 309 -11.22 15.35 -17.37
CA SER A 309 -11.12 15.39 -18.82
C SER A 309 -9.73 14.96 -19.30
N GLN A 310 -9.60 14.53 -20.57
CA GLN A 310 -8.30 14.13 -21.11
C GLN A 310 -7.29 15.28 -21.08
N ASP A 311 -7.76 16.50 -21.34
CA ASP A 311 -6.95 17.71 -21.29
C ASP A 311 -6.49 18.01 -19.85
N SER A 312 -7.40 17.95 -18.88
CA SER A 312 -7.03 18.08 -17.46
C SER A 312 -6.05 17.01 -16.98
N GLN A 313 -6.15 15.77 -17.47
CA GLN A 313 -5.17 14.72 -17.18
C GLN A 313 -3.80 15.04 -17.77
N ALA A 314 -3.75 15.57 -18.99
CA ALA A 314 -2.51 16.01 -19.63
C ALA A 314 -1.88 17.19 -18.87
N THR A 315 -2.68 18.19 -18.49
CA THR A 315 -2.24 19.36 -17.71
C THR A 315 -1.72 18.96 -16.34
N LEU A 316 -2.45 18.10 -15.62
CA LEU A 316 -2.00 17.59 -14.32
C LEU A 316 -0.68 16.80 -14.47
N SER A 317 -0.55 16.01 -15.54
CA SER A 317 0.72 15.36 -15.86
C SER A 317 1.84 16.39 -16.10
N LYS A 318 1.60 17.49 -16.84
CA LYS A 318 2.62 18.57 -17.01
C LYS A 318 3.01 19.17 -15.66
N LEU A 319 2.06 19.53 -14.80
CA LEU A 319 2.34 20.08 -13.45
C LEU A 319 3.18 19.12 -12.60
N LEU A 320 2.85 17.82 -12.64
CA LEU A 320 3.62 16.78 -11.95
C LEU A 320 5.06 16.65 -12.50
N HIS A 321 5.31 16.98 -13.77
CA HIS A 321 6.66 17.04 -14.35
C HIS A 321 7.36 18.41 -14.19
N GLY A 322 6.77 19.34 -13.42
CA GLY A 322 7.42 20.61 -13.06
C GLY A 322 7.19 21.77 -14.03
N TYR A 323 6.21 21.68 -14.92
CA TYR A 323 5.76 22.86 -15.66
C TYR A 323 5.13 23.85 -14.67
N LEU A 324 5.40 25.14 -14.84
CA LEU A 324 4.86 26.18 -13.94
C LEU A 324 3.48 26.60 -14.39
N GLU A 325 2.64 26.98 -13.42
CA GLU A 325 1.30 27.49 -13.68
C GLU A 325 1.28 28.65 -14.68
N GLY A 326 2.22 29.60 -14.58
CA GLY A 326 2.31 30.72 -15.53
C GLY A 326 2.63 30.32 -16.98
N GLU A 327 3.10 29.09 -17.23
CA GLU A 327 3.38 28.59 -18.59
C GLU A 327 2.17 27.90 -19.23
N ILE A 328 1.17 27.54 -18.42
CA ILE A 328 0.01 26.74 -18.82
C ILE A 328 -1.28 27.26 -18.15
N LEU A 329 -1.40 28.58 -18.00
CA LEU A 329 -2.41 29.22 -17.15
C LEU A 329 -3.85 28.84 -17.57
N GLU A 330 -4.15 28.93 -18.86
CA GLU A 330 -5.48 28.60 -19.40
C GLU A 330 -5.83 27.12 -19.11
N GLU A 331 -4.88 26.21 -19.32
CA GLU A 331 -5.10 24.79 -19.07
C GLU A 331 -5.21 24.47 -17.57
N VAL A 332 -4.55 25.25 -16.72
CA VAL A 332 -4.62 25.13 -15.26
C VAL A 332 -5.98 25.58 -14.73
N GLU A 333 -6.56 26.64 -15.29
CA GLU A 333 -7.92 27.07 -14.92
C GLU A 333 -8.96 25.98 -15.22
N GLU A 334 -8.85 25.33 -16.38
CA GLU A 334 -9.68 24.17 -16.73
C GLU A 334 -9.46 22.99 -15.78
N LEU A 335 -8.21 22.68 -15.44
CA LEU A 335 -7.88 21.65 -14.46
C LEU A 335 -8.49 21.94 -13.09
N LEU A 336 -8.39 23.18 -12.60
CA LEU A 336 -8.99 23.59 -11.33
C LEU A 336 -10.51 23.51 -11.38
N TYR A 337 -11.11 23.85 -12.52
CA TYR A 337 -12.53 23.66 -12.73
C TYR A 337 -12.91 22.17 -12.62
N ASP A 338 -12.19 21.26 -13.27
CA ASP A 338 -12.44 19.82 -13.21
C ASP A 338 -12.18 19.23 -11.81
N LEU A 339 -11.09 19.63 -11.16
CA LEU A 339 -10.76 19.19 -9.80
C LEU A 339 -11.81 19.59 -8.78
N ARG A 340 -12.47 20.74 -8.96
CA ARG A 340 -13.54 21.22 -8.07
C ARG A 340 -14.93 20.65 -8.41
N LEU A 341 -15.10 19.93 -9.52
CA LEU A 341 -16.37 19.33 -9.92
C LEU A 341 -17.03 18.49 -8.81
N PRO A 342 -16.31 17.62 -8.07
CA PRO A 342 -16.89 16.81 -7.00
C PRO A 342 -17.36 17.65 -5.82
N VAL A 343 -16.63 18.72 -5.50
CA VAL A 343 -16.96 19.67 -4.43
C VAL A 343 -18.24 20.43 -4.82
N ARG A 344 -18.29 20.99 -6.03
CA ARG A 344 -19.49 21.65 -6.55
C ARG A 344 -20.71 20.73 -6.56
N ALA A 345 -20.53 19.46 -6.95
CA ALA A 345 -21.60 18.47 -6.93
C ALA A 345 -22.06 18.14 -5.49
N ALA A 346 -21.14 18.11 -4.52
CA ALA A 346 -21.48 17.92 -3.12
C ALA A 346 -22.24 19.12 -2.54
N ASP A 347 -21.79 20.34 -2.83
CA ASP A 347 -22.43 21.58 -2.40
C ASP A 347 -23.85 21.72 -2.98
N ALA A 348 -24.02 21.44 -4.28
CA ALA A 348 -25.33 21.45 -4.92
C ALA A 348 -26.29 20.43 -4.32
N ARG A 349 -25.80 19.22 -3.97
CA ARG A 349 -26.60 18.22 -3.25
C ARG A 349 -26.97 18.69 -1.84
N ALA A 350 -26.04 19.32 -1.12
CA ALA A 350 -26.28 19.84 0.22
C ALA A 350 -27.33 20.96 0.21
N GLU A 351 -27.25 21.88 -0.76
CA GLU A 351 -28.23 22.94 -0.96
C GLU A 351 -29.62 22.37 -1.28
N HIS A 352 -29.70 21.37 -2.16
CA HIS A 352 -30.95 20.71 -2.50
C HIS A 352 -31.59 20.02 -1.28
N LEU A 353 -30.79 19.31 -0.47
CA LEU A 353 -31.26 18.68 0.76
C LEU A 353 -31.70 19.71 1.81
N ALA A 354 -31.01 20.86 1.89
CA ALA A 354 -31.41 21.95 2.77
C ALA A 354 -32.77 22.53 2.37
N LYS A 355 -33.03 22.70 1.07
CA LYS A 355 -34.33 23.14 0.55
C LYS A 355 -35.45 22.14 0.87
N ILE A 356 -35.20 20.83 0.73
CA ILE A 356 -36.15 19.78 1.11
C ILE A 356 -36.48 19.87 2.60
N ARG A 357 -35.46 19.92 3.47
CA ARG A 357 -35.65 20.02 4.93
C ARG A 357 -36.41 21.29 5.34
N ALA A 358 -36.13 22.42 4.68
CA ALA A 358 -36.84 23.66 4.92
C ALA A 358 -38.33 23.56 4.53
N ALA A 359 -38.63 22.90 3.41
CA ALA A 359 -40.00 22.66 2.97
C ALA A 359 -40.76 21.71 3.92
N GLU A 360 -40.12 20.63 4.37
CA GLU A 360 -40.67 19.69 5.36
C GLU A 360 -40.96 20.41 6.69
N ALA A 361 -40.00 21.20 7.20
CA ALA A 361 -40.19 21.97 8.43
C ALA A 361 -41.33 23.00 8.31
N ALA A 362 -41.47 23.65 7.15
CA ALA A 362 -42.59 24.57 6.88
C ALA A 362 -43.93 23.82 6.83
N GLN A 363 -43.98 22.63 6.23
CA GLN A 363 -45.18 21.80 6.20
C GLN A 363 -45.59 21.33 7.60
N ASP A 364 -44.64 20.91 8.42
CA ASP A 364 -44.91 20.47 9.80
C ASP A 364 -45.35 21.64 10.69
N HIS A 365 -44.77 22.83 10.51
CA HIS A 365 -45.25 24.05 11.16
C HIS A 365 -46.68 24.39 10.74
N ALA A 366 -47.00 24.31 9.44
CA ALA A 366 -48.34 24.54 8.93
C ALA A 366 -49.35 23.53 9.47
N ARG A 367 -48.99 22.24 9.55
CA ARG A 367 -49.81 21.19 10.19
C ARG A 367 -50.05 21.49 11.67
N THR A 368 -49.01 21.93 12.38
CA THR A 368 -49.11 22.30 13.80
C THR A 368 -50.08 23.45 13.99
N LEU A 369 -49.98 24.50 13.18
CA LEU A 369 -50.92 25.63 13.20
C LEU A 369 -52.35 25.22 12.83
N ALA A 370 -52.52 24.36 11.83
CA ALA A 370 -53.83 23.84 11.45
C ALA A 370 -54.48 23.03 12.59
N ASN A 371 -53.70 22.18 13.26
CA ASN A 371 -54.15 21.42 14.42
C ASN A 371 -54.51 22.34 15.60
N GLN A 372 -53.72 23.39 15.86
CA GLN A 372 -54.03 24.39 16.89
C GLN A 372 -55.33 25.12 16.58
N ARG A 373 -55.53 25.54 15.32
CA ARG A 373 -56.76 26.21 14.89
C ARG A 373 -57.99 25.30 15.03
N ALA A 374 -57.88 24.05 14.59
CA ALA A 374 -58.96 23.07 14.74
C ALA A 374 -59.32 22.84 16.21
N ALA A 375 -58.33 22.84 17.12
CA ALA A 375 -58.57 22.73 18.55
C ALA A 375 -59.31 23.97 19.12
N ILE A 376 -58.95 25.18 18.68
CA ILE A 376 -59.64 26.42 19.06
C ILE A 376 -61.08 26.42 18.55
N ASP A 377 -61.30 26.07 17.28
CA ASP A 377 -62.63 26.02 16.67
C ASP A 377 -63.54 24.98 17.37
N PHE A 378 -62.98 23.84 17.78
CA PHE A 378 -63.69 22.83 18.57
C PHE A 378 -64.14 23.35 19.94
N LEU A 379 -63.25 24.07 20.65
CA LEU A 379 -63.58 24.68 21.95
C LEU A 379 -64.70 25.72 21.78
N ALA A 380 -64.61 26.60 20.79
CA ALA A 380 -65.63 27.62 20.52
C ALA A 380 -67.00 27.00 20.17
N TRP A 381 -67.05 25.90 19.42
CA TRP A 381 -68.29 25.18 19.13
C TRP A 381 -68.94 24.58 20.39
N SER A 382 -68.13 24.08 21.32
CA SER A 382 -68.63 23.51 22.59
C SER A 382 -69.25 24.55 23.53
N GLU A 383 -68.86 25.82 23.42
CA GLU A 383 -69.44 26.92 24.20
C GLU A 383 -70.76 27.46 23.61
N GLY A 384 -70.98 27.28 22.30
CA GLY A 384 -72.20 27.73 21.60
C GLY A 384 -73.38 26.76 21.67
N THR A 385 -73.12 25.47 21.92
CA THR A 385 -74.17 24.47 22.15
C THR A 385 -74.49 24.39 23.64
N GLY A 386 -75.31 25.34 24.11
CA GLY A 386 -75.84 25.34 25.47
C GLY A 386 -76.64 24.06 25.76
N THR A 387 -75.97 23.05 26.31
CA THR A 387 -76.48 21.98 27.19
C THR A 387 -75.31 21.08 27.60
N LEU A 388 -74.45 21.58 28.50
CA LEU A 388 -73.45 20.76 29.18
C LEU A 388 -74.08 20.05 30.37
N ASN A 389 -74.38 18.77 30.18
CA ASN A 389 -74.33 17.78 31.25
C ASN A 389 -72.87 17.76 31.75
N SER A 390 -72.67 18.13 33.02
CA SER A 390 -71.38 18.44 33.65
C SER A 390 -70.46 17.22 33.92
N GLY A 391 -70.46 16.23 33.02
CA GLY A 391 -69.71 14.96 33.19
C GLY A 391 -68.61 14.69 32.18
N ALA A 392 -68.51 15.44 31.07
CA ALA A 392 -67.62 15.09 29.95
C ALA A 392 -66.45 16.07 29.70
N ALA A 393 -66.43 17.23 30.35
CA ALA A 393 -65.42 18.27 30.10
C ALA A 393 -64.01 17.94 30.66
N THR A 394 -63.87 16.87 31.44
CA THR A 394 -62.59 16.41 32.02
C THR A 394 -61.90 15.31 31.19
N ALA A 395 -62.37 15.00 29.99
CA ALA A 395 -61.84 13.88 29.19
C ALA A 395 -60.94 14.27 28.01
N LEU A 396 -60.80 15.56 27.68
CA LEU A 396 -60.03 16.01 26.50
C LEU A 396 -58.72 16.75 26.83
N ALA A 397 -58.42 16.99 28.10
CA ALA A 397 -57.10 17.42 28.54
C ALA A 397 -56.25 16.18 28.88
N LYS A 398 -55.23 15.89 28.04
CA LYS A 398 -54.31 14.75 28.07
C LYS A 398 -54.87 13.41 27.55
N ILE A 399 -55.05 13.30 26.24
CA ILE A 399 -54.58 12.09 25.55
C ILE A 399 -53.09 12.32 25.25
N VAL A 400 -52.26 12.23 26.28
CA VAL A 400 -50.85 11.92 26.05
C VAL A 400 -50.86 10.48 25.59
N ARG A 401 -50.65 10.24 24.29
CA ARG A 401 -50.25 8.90 23.84
C ARG A 401 -48.91 8.62 24.51
N ILE A 402 -48.96 7.96 25.67
CA ILE A 402 -47.79 7.34 26.27
C ILE A 402 -47.44 6.20 25.32
N VAL A 403 -46.50 6.45 24.41
CA VAL A 403 -45.86 5.39 23.66
C VAL A 403 -45.04 4.63 24.71
N PRO A 404 -45.33 3.33 24.96
CA PRO A 404 -44.55 2.56 25.90
C PRO A 404 -43.09 2.51 25.41
N GLU A 405 -42.13 2.63 26.31
CA GLU A 405 -40.72 2.39 25.95
C GLU A 405 -40.58 0.94 25.46
N SER A 406 -39.83 0.76 24.36
CA SER A 406 -39.55 -0.55 23.78
C SER A 406 -38.98 -1.49 24.86
N GLY A 407 -39.64 -2.64 25.05
CA GLY A 407 -39.32 -3.62 26.09
C GLY A 407 -40.23 -3.57 27.34
N SER A 408 -41.16 -2.63 27.44
CA SER A 408 -42.12 -2.57 28.56
C SER A 408 -43.31 -3.53 28.36
N ILE A 409 -43.81 -4.10 29.46
CA ILE A 409 -44.93 -5.05 29.45
C ILE A 409 -46.25 -4.26 29.52
N LEU A 410 -47.10 -4.44 28.53
CA LEU A 410 -48.42 -3.83 28.41
C LEU A 410 -49.41 -4.47 29.40
N PRO A 411 -50.53 -3.78 29.72
CA PRO A 411 -51.53 -4.29 30.67
C PRO A 411 -52.18 -5.63 30.28
N ASN A 412 -52.09 -6.02 29.01
CA ASN A 412 -52.54 -7.32 28.51
C ASN A 412 -51.46 -8.42 28.58
N GLY A 413 -50.27 -8.12 29.09
CA GLY A 413 -49.15 -9.06 29.27
C GLY A 413 -48.19 -9.16 28.08
N GLU A 414 -48.42 -8.41 26.99
CA GLU A 414 -47.55 -8.40 25.82
C GLU A 414 -46.41 -7.39 25.96
N VAL A 415 -45.26 -7.63 25.32
CA VAL A 415 -44.11 -6.70 25.35
C VAL A 415 -44.23 -5.71 24.20
N ALA A 416 -44.18 -4.41 24.52
CA ALA A 416 -44.16 -3.34 23.52
C ALA A 416 -42.83 -3.36 22.75
N PHE A 417 -42.87 -3.50 21.43
CA PHE A 417 -41.69 -3.48 20.55
C PHE A 417 -41.38 -2.08 20.04
#